data_AF-A0A6L7RUE6-F1
#
_entry.id   AF-A0A6L7RUE6-F1
#
_cell.length_a   1.000
_cell.length_b   1.000
_cell.length_c   1.000
_cell.angle_alpha   90.00
_cell.angle_beta   90.00
_cell.angle_gamma   90.00
#
_symmetry.space_group_name_H-M   'P 1'
#
loop_
_entity.id
_entity.type
_entity.pdbx_description
1 polymer ?
#
loop_
_entity_poly.entity_id
_entity_poly.type
_entity_poly.pdbx_seq_one_letter_code
_entity_poly.pdbx_strand_id
1 'polypeptide(L)' 'MRRWLKKRGCSFEEHKGGSGHLTVRLGNRTSQLPMHGSRKELGRKLVAKIRKDLGPK' A
#
# COMPACT_ATOMS: atom_id res chain seq x y z
N MET A 1 2.49 7.25 4.68
CA MET A 1 1.45 6.41 4.04
C MET A 1 1.05 5.18 4.85
N ARG A 2 1.97 4.31 5.28
CA ARG A 2 1.64 3.13 6.13
C ARG A 2 0.71 3.46 7.31
N ARG A 3 0.96 4.56 8.03
CA ARG A 3 0.08 5.02 9.13
C ARG A 3 -1.35 5.38 8.67
N TRP A 4 -1.49 6.01 7.50
CA TRP A 4 -2.81 6.37 6.93
C TRP A 4 -3.58 5.13 6.48
N LEU A 5 -2.90 4.20 5.82
CA LEU A 5 -3.46 2.90 5.43
C LEU A 5 -3.88 2.09 6.66
N LYS A 6 -3.05 2.04 7.71
CA LYS A 6 -3.38 1.39 8.98
C LYS A 6 -4.61 2.02 9.65
N LYS A 7 -4.72 3.35 9.66
CA LYS A 7 -5.92 4.07 10.14
C LYS A 7 -7.19 3.74 9.36
N ARG A 8 -7.08 3.32 8.09
CA ARG A 8 -8.21 2.87 7.28
C ARG A 8 -8.58 1.40 7.49
N GLY A 9 -7.88 0.69 8.40
CA GLY A 9 -8.09 -0.74 8.62
C GLY A 9 -7.43 -1.61 7.55
N CYS A 10 -6.41 -1.11 6.86
CA CYS A 10 -5.67 -1.92 5.89
C CYS A 10 -4.69 -2.86 6.61
N SER A 11 -4.63 -4.11 6.14
CA SER A 11 -3.64 -5.12 6.54
C SER A 11 -2.48 -5.16 5.55
N PHE A 12 -1.29 -5.61 6.00
CA PHE A 12 -0.08 -5.68 5.18
C PHE A 12 0.46 -7.11 5.20
N GLU A 13 0.68 -7.69 4.03
CA GLU A 13 1.29 -9.01 3.86
C GLU A 13 2.67 -8.88 3.20
N GLU A 14 3.66 -9.51 3.83
CA GLU A 14 5.04 -9.62 3.37
C GLU A 14 5.23 -10.94 2.62
N HIS A 15 5.64 -10.87 1.36
CA HIS A 15 5.94 -12.06 0.57
C HIS A 15 7.39 -12.49 0.80
N LYS A 16 7.58 -13.75 1.21
CA LYS A 16 8.91 -14.37 1.31
C LYS A 16 9.47 -14.55 -0.10
N GLY A 17 10.38 -13.66 -0.51
CA GLY A 17 10.95 -13.66 -1.86
C GLY A 17 11.63 -12.37 -2.33
N GLY A 18 11.75 -11.34 -1.49
CA GLY A 18 12.68 -10.23 -1.75
C GLY A 18 12.25 -9.21 -2.81
N SER A 19 11.03 -9.26 -3.35
CA SER A 19 10.51 -8.26 -4.31
C SER A 19 10.54 -6.81 -3.76
N GLY A 20 10.60 -6.66 -2.42
CA GLY A 20 10.61 -5.36 -1.79
C GLY A 20 9.27 -4.64 -1.92
N HIS A 21 8.17 -5.38 -2.12
CA HIS A 21 6.79 -4.90 -2.16
C HIS A 21 5.97 -5.57 -1.05
N LEU A 22 4.95 -4.87 -0.56
CA LEU A 22 3.92 -5.37 0.33
C LEU A 22 2.58 -5.43 -0.38
N THR A 23 1.82 -6.47 -0.09
CA THR A 23 0.40 -6.44 -0.42
C THR A 23 -0.36 -5.75 0.70
N VAL A 24 -1.10 -4.70 0.34
CA VAL A 24 -2.01 -3.99 1.23
C VAL A 24 -3.42 -4.49 0.95
N ARG A 25 -4.12 -4.97 1.97
CA ARG A 25 -5.51 -5.44 1.89
C ARG A 25 -6.47 -4.53 2.63
N LEU A 26 -7.63 -4.24 2.04
CA LEU A 26 -8.76 -3.58 2.68
C LEU A 26 -10.05 -4.36 2.35
N GLY A 27 -10.41 -5.30 3.23
CA GLY A 27 -11.48 -6.27 2.97
C GLY A 27 -11.19 -7.08 1.71
N ASN A 28 -12.04 -6.94 0.70
CA ASN A 28 -11.97 -7.67 -0.56
C ASN A 28 -11.00 -7.02 -1.57
N ARG A 29 -10.48 -5.83 -1.26
CA ARG A 29 -9.61 -5.04 -2.15
C ARG A 29 -8.15 -5.20 -1.77
N THR A 30 -7.28 -5.25 -2.77
CA THR A 30 -5.82 -5.37 -2.60
C THR A 30 -5.09 -4.30 -3.41
N SER A 31 -3.91 -3.89 -2.97
CA SER A 31 -2.98 -3.05 -3.73
C SER A 31 -1.54 -3.37 -3.35
N GLN A 32 -0.57 -2.97 -4.17
CA GLN A 32 0.86 -3.20 -3.90
C GLN A 32 1.55 -1.92 -3.45
N LEU A 33 2.29 -2.00 -2.36
CA LEU A 33 3.07 -0.91 -1.78
C LEU A 33 4.57 -1.24 -1.87
N PRO A 34 5.36 -0.48 -2.66
CA PRO A 34 6.81 -0.65 -2.67
C PRO A 34 7.41 -0.25 -1.31
N MET A 35 8.35 -1.07 -0.84
CA MET A 35 9.15 -0.89 0.37
C MET A 35 10.58 -0.46 0.06
N HIS A 36 11.07 -0.76 -1.14
CA HIS A 36 12.30 -0.16 -1.64
C HIS A 36 12.07 1.34 -1.90
N GLY A 37 13.01 2.18 -1.47
CA GLY A 37 12.84 3.63 -1.55
C GLY A 37 12.08 4.28 -0.38
N SER A 38 12.02 3.62 0.80
CA SER A 38 11.36 4.12 2.02
C SER A 38 11.75 5.55 2.46
N ARG A 39 12.87 6.08 1.97
CA ARG A 39 13.33 7.48 2.19
C ARG A 39 12.73 8.50 1.21
N LYS A 40 12.19 8.05 0.08
CA LYS A 40 11.53 8.90 -0.91
C LYS A 40 10.04 8.98 -0.62
N GLU A 41 9.49 10.18 -0.71
CA GLU A 41 8.05 10.37 -0.64
C GLU A 41 7.36 9.56 -1.75
N LEU A 42 6.27 8.85 -1.42
CA LEU A 42 5.52 8.11 -2.43
C LEU A 42 4.94 9.11 -3.43
N GLY A 43 5.25 8.93 -4.72
CA GLY A 43 4.75 9.83 -5.75
C GLY A 43 3.23 9.94 -5.72
N ARG A 44 2.71 11.15 -5.96
CA ARG A 44 1.25 11.46 -6.00
C ARG A 44 0.45 10.45 -6.83
N LYS A 45 0.99 10.01 -7.98
CA LYS A 45 0.37 9.00 -8.84
C LYS A 45 0.17 7.66 -8.14
N LEU A 46 1.17 7.20 -7.39
CA LEU A 46 1.10 5.94 -6.64
C LEU A 46 0.08 6.04 -5.49
N VAL A 47 0.06 7.16 -4.77
CA VAL A 47 -0.95 7.40 -3.73
C VAL A 47 -2.36 7.43 -4.32
N ALA A 48 -2.57 8.10 -5.44
CA ALA A 48 -3.86 8.14 -6.13
C ALA A 48 -4.29 6.74 -6.59
N LYS A 49 -3.36 5.93 -7.12
CA LYS A 49 -3.62 4.54 -7.50
C LYS A 49 -4.04 3.70 -6.29
N ILE A 50 -3.28 3.73 -5.20
CA ILE A 50 -3.61 2.97 -3.97
C ILE A 50 -4.98 3.40 -3.41
N ARG A 51 -5.29 4.70 -3.46
CA ARG A 51 -6.62 5.22 -3.07
C ARG A 51 -7.74 4.70 -3.97
N LYS A 52 -7.49 4.56 -5.28
CA LYS A 52 -8.46 3.99 -6.23
C LYS A 52 -8.62 2.47 -6.03
N ASP A 53 -7.51 1.75 -5.87
CA ASP A 53 -7.49 0.28 -5.69
C ASP A 53 -8.17 -0.14 -4.37
N LEU A 54 -7.88 0.56 -3.27
CA LEU A 54 -8.53 0.35 -1.97
C LEU A 54 -9.88 1.10 -1.85
N GLY A 55 -10.16 1.90 -2.88
CA GLY A 55 -11.36 2.66 -3.20
C GLY A 55 -11.75 3.85 -2.31
N PRO A 56 -12.68 4.66 -2.83
CA PRO A 56 -13.22 5.82 -2.15
C PRO A 56 -14.26 5.39 -1.10
N LYS A 57 -14.17 5.99 0.08
CA LYS A 57 -15.37 6.62 0.64
C LYS A 57 -15.29 8.07 0.22
#